data_AF-A0AAD4KYX8-F1
#
_entry.id   AF-A0AAD4KYX8-F1
#
_cell.length_a   1.000
_cell.length_b   1.000
_cell.length_c   1.000
_cell.angle_alpha   90.00
_cell.angle_beta   90.00
_cell.angle_gamma   90.00
#
_symmetry.space_group_name_H-M   'P 1'
#
loop_
_entity.id
_entity.type
_entity.pdbx_description
1 polymer ?
#
loop_
_entity_poly.entity_id
_entity_poly.type
_entity_poly.pdbx_seq_one_letter_code
_entity_poly.pdbx_strand_id
1 'polypeptide(L)'
;MIRQDFQRIDPKRRAVLDHKKKQFAAPSFKQQDYPYRLNFYDVPPTAEITLEEFEQWAIDRLKVLAEIEACSYRNKSTQETEAHITPLLKKFLPLASNSSATSGVVSQQLRNERQKDHYSHFILRLAFSATEDLRRRFVRAETMLFRFRFQKDDSKERRNFIESLNLDWEPVSEEERLEYSEELLHSTPGLRRADEESWFKVDWERVPELVERRAIFMRKGKAYVPQREQLSMIIADFTARLEKAMELTSRALPRLDEDDRLTPILNHLSKNFGSAESVYTEGEGVVDGAPITAASIDPLSQHFPLCMRSLHMTLRKSNHLKHFGRLQYTLFLKGIGLNLDECILFWRQSFKGYSDDEFNSKYKYNIRHTYGDVGGDSNRRGRGYPPYSCQKILMDSAPGTGQTHGCPYRHFSVDNLTALLQSTGVHDKDVLRGVQEDVEKQRFHIACNRVFEWAHKAEIKRVKEDGSWNQTDLDTIVHPNTYFKRSYLLKHAEKPSSE
;
A
#
# COMPACT_ATOMS: atom_id res chain seq x y z
N MET A 1 -69.97 -4.67 37.95
CA MET A 1 -69.00 -3.99 37.06
C MET A 1 -67.91 -4.98 36.67
N ILE A 2 -68.01 -5.57 35.49
CA ILE A 2 -66.97 -6.44 34.93
C ILE A 2 -66.56 -5.75 33.63
N ARG A 3 -65.43 -5.04 33.66
CA ARG A 3 -64.84 -4.40 32.48
C ARG A 3 -64.06 -5.47 31.71
N GLN A 4 -64.40 -5.64 30.44
CA GLN A 4 -63.67 -6.49 29.51
C GLN A 4 -62.29 -5.90 29.18
N ASP A 5 -61.28 -6.76 29.24
CA ASP A 5 -59.89 -6.49 28.85
C ASP A 5 -59.77 -6.29 27.33
N PHE A 6 -59.51 -5.05 26.92
CA PHE A 6 -58.97 -4.75 25.59
C PHE A 6 -57.52 -4.30 25.74
N GLN A 7 -56.58 -5.24 25.56
CA GLN A 7 -55.24 -5.06 24.98
C GLN A 7 -54.36 -6.29 25.21
N ARG A 8 -54.71 -7.44 24.60
CA ARG A 8 -53.70 -8.48 24.32
C ARG A 8 -53.09 -8.17 22.96
N ILE A 9 -51.90 -7.58 22.98
CA ILE A 9 -51.06 -7.40 21.80
C ILE A 9 -50.67 -8.79 21.28
N ASP A 10 -50.93 -9.03 20.00
CA ASP A 10 -50.60 -10.27 19.29
C ASP A 10 -49.12 -10.64 19.51
N PRO A 11 -48.79 -11.84 20.03
CA PRO A 11 -47.42 -12.24 20.36
C PRO A 11 -46.47 -12.23 19.14
N LYS A 12 -46.99 -12.19 17.90
CA LYS A 12 -46.18 -12.02 16.68
C LYS A 12 -45.76 -10.57 16.38
N ARG A 13 -46.25 -9.58 17.14
CA ARG A 13 -45.94 -8.14 16.99
C ARG A 13 -45.15 -7.54 18.16
N ARG A 14 -44.50 -8.36 19.01
CA ARG A 14 -43.47 -7.82 19.91
C ARG A 14 -42.29 -7.37 19.07
N ALA A 15 -41.97 -6.07 19.07
CA ALA A 15 -40.68 -5.58 18.63
C ALA A 15 -39.62 -6.19 19.57
N VAL A 16 -38.98 -7.28 19.14
CA VAL A 16 -38.08 -8.10 19.98
C VAL A 16 -36.78 -7.36 20.36
N LEU A 17 -36.49 -6.18 19.80
CA LEU A 17 -35.24 -5.48 20.04
C LEU A 17 -35.45 -3.98 20.29
N ASP A 18 -34.98 -3.52 21.44
CA ASP A 18 -34.74 -2.10 21.73
C ASP A 18 -33.81 -1.52 20.66
N HIS A 19 -34.20 -0.42 20.01
CA HIS A 19 -33.46 0.15 18.87
C HIS A 19 -32.00 0.49 19.23
N LYS A 20 -31.73 0.81 20.51
CA LYS A 20 -30.38 1.08 21.04
C LYS A 20 -29.53 -0.19 21.22
N LYS A 21 -30.16 -1.37 21.31
CA LYS A 21 -29.49 -2.67 21.48
C LYS A 21 -29.53 -3.56 20.23
N LYS A 22 -30.17 -3.10 19.15
CA LYS A 22 -30.28 -3.83 17.88
C LYS A 22 -28.91 -4.14 17.24
N GLN A 23 -27.92 -3.29 17.50
CA GLN A 23 -26.52 -3.48 17.07
C GLN A 23 -25.77 -4.55 17.88
N PHE A 24 -26.35 -5.02 18.99
CA PHE A 24 -25.77 -5.99 19.92
C PHE A 24 -26.62 -7.26 20.05
N ALA A 25 -27.57 -7.47 19.14
CA ALA A 25 -28.35 -8.70 19.08
C ALA A 25 -27.46 -9.86 18.60
N ALA A 26 -27.64 -11.05 19.16
CA ALA A 26 -26.96 -12.25 18.68
C ALA A 26 -27.25 -12.40 17.16
N PRO A 27 -26.22 -12.53 16.31
CA PRO A 27 -26.43 -12.59 14.88
C PRO A 27 -27.25 -13.83 14.54
N SER A 28 -28.44 -13.63 13.98
CA SER A 28 -29.22 -14.72 13.40
C SER A 28 -28.47 -15.26 12.20
N PHE A 29 -28.17 -16.56 12.18
CA PHE A 29 -27.52 -17.20 11.04
C PHE A 29 -28.28 -16.87 9.75
N LYS A 30 -27.58 -16.26 8.79
CA LYS A 30 -28.12 -15.96 7.47
C LYS A 30 -27.29 -16.72 6.45
N GLN A 31 -27.91 -17.72 5.84
CA GLN A 31 -27.30 -18.44 4.73
C GLN A 31 -27.06 -17.45 3.57
N GLN A 32 -25.81 -17.35 3.12
CA GLN A 32 -25.44 -16.49 1.99
C GLN A 32 -25.27 -17.35 0.73
N ASP A 33 -26.09 -17.08 -0.28
CA ASP A 33 -26.11 -17.86 -1.53
C ASP A 33 -25.09 -17.40 -2.57
N TYR A 34 -24.36 -16.31 -2.28
CA TYR A 34 -23.33 -15.68 -3.12
C TYR A 34 -23.63 -15.74 -4.63
N PRO A 35 -24.65 -15.00 -5.13
CA PRO A 35 -25.06 -15.09 -6.54
C PRO A 35 -24.04 -14.50 -7.53
N TYR A 36 -23.27 -13.49 -7.10
CA TYR A 36 -22.33 -12.75 -7.94
C TYR A 36 -20.89 -12.97 -7.50
N ARG A 37 -19.93 -12.74 -8.42
CA ARG A 37 -18.49 -12.70 -8.12
C ARG A 37 -18.09 -11.45 -7.35
N LEU A 38 -18.71 -10.33 -7.69
CA LEU A 38 -18.51 -9.05 -7.03
C LEU A 38 -19.37 -8.97 -5.77
N ASN A 39 -18.85 -8.31 -4.75
CA ASN A 39 -19.54 -8.15 -3.47
C ASN A 39 -19.17 -6.78 -2.86
N PHE A 40 -20.15 -6.10 -2.29
CA PHE A 40 -19.95 -4.85 -1.51
C PHE A 40 -19.58 -5.12 -0.05
N TYR A 41 -19.65 -6.38 0.38
CA TYR A 41 -19.30 -6.81 1.74
C TYR A 41 -20.12 -6.06 2.80
N ASP A 42 -21.43 -5.91 2.53
CA ASP A 42 -22.38 -5.20 3.40
C ASP A 42 -22.80 -6.06 4.60
N VAL A 43 -23.00 -7.37 4.39
CA VAL A 43 -23.54 -8.29 5.41
C VAL A 43 -22.42 -9.14 5.98
N PRO A 44 -22.13 -9.08 7.30
CA PRO A 44 -21.06 -9.87 7.90
C PRO A 44 -21.31 -11.37 7.79
N PRO A 45 -20.24 -12.18 7.67
CA PRO A 45 -20.34 -13.62 7.69
C PRO A 45 -20.81 -14.14 9.06
N THR A 46 -21.68 -15.15 9.06
CA THR A 46 -22.24 -15.76 10.28
C THR A 46 -21.96 -17.25 10.45
N ALA A 47 -21.29 -17.90 9.48
CA ALA A 47 -20.93 -19.31 9.62
C ALA A 47 -19.61 -19.44 10.38
N GLU A 48 -19.48 -20.54 11.12
CA GLU A 48 -18.25 -20.86 11.84
C GLU A 48 -17.20 -21.37 10.86
N ILE A 49 -15.95 -21.00 11.09
CA ILE A 49 -14.77 -21.45 10.34
C ILE A 49 -13.69 -21.87 11.34
N THR A 50 -12.76 -22.71 10.89
CA THR A 50 -11.63 -23.11 11.72
C THR A 50 -10.63 -21.96 11.89
N LEU A 51 -9.81 -22.02 12.94
CA LEU A 51 -8.75 -21.03 13.16
C LEU A 51 -7.70 -21.04 12.04
N GLU A 52 -7.41 -22.23 11.49
CA GLU A 52 -6.49 -22.40 10.37
C GLU A 52 -7.03 -21.74 9.10
N GLU A 53 -8.32 -21.92 8.79
CA GLU A 53 -8.97 -21.21 7.69
C GLU A 53 -8.99 -19.71 7.90
N PHE A 54 -9.26 -19.26 9.14
CA PHE A 54 -9.24 -17.84 9.49
C PHE A 54 -7.88 -17.20 9.18
N GLU A 55 -6.79 -17.82 9.62
CA GLU A 55 -5.43 -17.31 9.37
C GLU A 55 -5.04 -17.42 7.90
N GLN A 56 -5.24 -18.58 7.28
CA GLN A 56 -4.83 -18.83 5.89
C GLN A 56 -5.57 -17.92 4.91
N TRP A 57 -6.88 -17.73 5.08
CA TRP A 57 -7.67 -16.87 4.19
C TRP A 57 -7.28 -15.39 4.35
N ALA A 58 -6.97 -14.96 5.58
CA ALA A 58 -6.45 -13.63 5.82
C ALA A 58 -5.10 -13.41 5.15
N ILE A 59 -4.15 -14.35 5.30
CA ILE A 59 -2.82 -14.29 4.69
C ILE A 59 -2.92 -14.26 3.15
N ASP A 60 -3.79 -15.07 2.57
CA ASP A 60 -3.95 -15.13 1.12
C ASP A 60 -4.47 -13.81 0.52
N ARG A 61 -5.47 -13.18 1.17
CA ARG A 61 -5.91 -11.83 0.76
C ARG A 61 -4.84 -10.79 1.02
N LEU A 62 -4.14 -10.88 2.15
CA LEU A 62 -3.10 -9.94 2.53
C LEU A 62 -1.97 -9.90 1.49
N LYS A 63 -1.54 -11.05 0.97
CA LYS A 63 -0.52 -11.13 -0.09
C LYS A 63 -0.94 -10.36 -1.35
N VAL A 64 -2.21 -10.46 -1.75
CA VAL A 64 -2.74 -9.73 -2.91
C VAL A 64 -2.79 -8.23 -2.65
N LEU A 65 -3.30 -7.81 -1.49
CA LEU A 65 -3.41 -6.38 -1.14
C LEU A 65 -2.03 -5.73 -0.95
N ALA A 66 -1.09 -6.44 -0.34
CA ALA A 66 0.30 -5.97 -0.19
C ALA A 66 0.97 -5.78 -1.55
N GLU A 67 0.72 -6.65 -2.52
CA GLU A 67 1.26 -6.48 -3.88
C GLU A 67 0.62 -5.29 -4.62
N ILE A 68 -0.69 -5.08 -4.45
CA ILE A 68 -1.36 -3.88 -4.97
C ILE A 68 -0.70 -2.61 -4.42
N GLU A 69 -0.43 -2.60 -3.12
CA GLU A 69 0.24 -1.48 -2.48
C GLU A 69 1.68 -1.31 -2.97
N ALA A 70 2.43 -2.41 -3.13
CA ALA A 70 3.79 -2.39 -3.67
C ALA A 70 3.84 -1.84 -5.10
N CYS A 71 2.92 -2.27 -5.97
CA CYS A 71 2.79 -1.75 -7.34
C CYS A 71 2.43 -0.26 -7.36
N SER A 72 1.49 0.15 -6.49
CA SER A 72 1.13 1.56 -6.29
C SER A 72 2.32 2.39 -5.81
N TYR A 73 3.13 1.85 -4.90
CA TYR A 73 4.35 2.51 -4.41
C TYR A 73 5.44 2.60 -5.48
N ARG A 74 5.55 1.60 -6.37
CA ARG A 74 6.46 1.64 -7.54
C ARG A 74 5.95 2.52 -8.68
N ASN A 75 4.81 3.20 -8.53
CA ASN A 75 4.14 3.99 -9.58
C ASN A 75 3.91 3.21 -10.88
N LYS A 76 3.68 1.89 -10.79
CA LYS A 76 3.30 1.09 -11.96
C LYS A 76 1.95 1.56 -12.49
N SER A 77 1.77 1.50 -13.80
CA SER A 77 0.49 1.83 -14.41
C SER A 77 -0.60 0.85 -13.96
N THR A 78 -1.88 1.22 -14.10
CA THR A 78 -3.00 0.32 -13.79
C THR A 78 -2.92 -0.99 -14.58
N GLN A 79 -2.46 -0.95 -15.84
CA GLN A 79 -2.34 -2.12 -16.70
C GLN A 79 -1.19 -3.04 -16.26
N GLU A 80 -0.03 -2.47 -15.92
CA GLU A 80 1.11 -3.25 -15.39
C GLU A 80 0.77 -3.90 -14.05
N THR A 81 0.09 -3.15 -13.19
CA THR A 81 -0.38 -3.63 -11.89
C THR A 81 -1.36 -4.79 -12.07
N GLU A 82 -2.30 -4.66 -13.00
CA GLU A 82 -3.24 -5.73 -13.36
C GLU A 82 -2.52 -6.99 -13.87
N ALA A 83 -1.54 -6.84 -14.75
CA ALA A 83 -0.75 -7.97 -15.27
C ALA A 83 -0.02 -8.70 -14.14
N HIS A 84 0.56 -7.96 -13.19
CA HIS A 84 1.29 -8.52 -12.05
C HIS A 84 0.37 -9.22 -11.03
N ILE A 85 -0.82 -8.67 -10.79
CA ILE A 85 -1.78 -9.21 -9.81
C ILE A 85 -2.56 -10.41 -10.35
N THR A 86 -2.77 -10.50 -11.67
CA THR A 86 -3.52 -11.60 -12.30
C THR A 86 -3.08 -13.01 -11.87
N PRO A 87 -1.77 -13.37 -11.91
CA PRO A 87 -1.32 -14.68 -11.43
C PRO A 87 -1.54 -14.88 -9.93
N LEU A 88 -1.39 -13.82 -9.12
CA LEU A 88 -1.60 -13.88 -7.67
C LEU A 88 -3.07 -14.09 -7.32
N LEU A 89 -4.00 -13.44 -8.03
CA LEU A 89 -5.43 -13.66 -7.87
C LEU A 89 -5.80 -15.11 -8.18
N LYS A 90 -5.30 -15.66 -9.30
CA LYS A 90 -5.55 -17.06 -9.66
C LYS A 90 -5.03 -18.04 -8.60
N LYS A 91 -3.92 -17.73 -7.95
CA LYS A 91 -3.30 -18.57 -6.92
C LYS A 91 -3.97 -18.46 -5.55
N PHE A 92 -4.23 -17.25 -5.08
CA PHE A 92 -4.62 -16.99 -3.69
C PHE A 92 -6.11 -16.70 -3.50
N LEU A 93 -6.74 -16.02 -4.46
CA LEU A 93 -8.15 -15.63 -4.42
C LEU A 93 -8.86 -15.92 -5.76
N PRO A 94 -8.95 -17.21 -6.17
CA PRO A 94 -9.67 -17.58 -7.38
C PRO A 94 -11.15 -17.21 -7.23
N LEU A 95 -11.69 -16.61 -8.29
CA LEU A 95 -13.10 -16.26 -8.43
C LEU A 95 -13.52 -16.56 -9.87
N ALA A 96 -14.06 -17.74 -10.13
CA ALA A 96 -14.51 -18.13 -11.46
C ALA A 96 -15.91 -17.57 -11.83
N SER A 97 -16.15 -17.35 -13.13
CA SER A 97 -17.45 -16.91 -13.69
C SER A 97 -18.56 -17.91 -13.44
N ASN A 98 -19.77 -17.38 -13.27
CA ASN A 98 -20.98 -18.22 -13.28
C ASN A 98 -21.15 -18.94 -14.62
N SER A 99 -20.61 -18.36 -15.70
CA SER A 99 -20.53 -18.98 -17.04
C SER A 99 -19.74 -20.29 -17.08
N SER A 100 -18.89 -20.56 -16.08
CA SER A 100 -18.13 -21.82 -15.95
C SER A 100 -18.93 -22.93 -15.28
N ALA A 101 -20.15 -22.66 -14.80
CA ALA A 101 -21.01 -23.64 -14.15
C ALA A 101 -21.72 -24.51 -15.19
N THR A 102 -21.33 -25.79 -15.26
CA THR A 102 -22.10 -26.80 -16.00
C THR A 102 -23.50 -26.90 -15.38
N SER A 103 -24.54 -26.70 -16.20
CA SER A 103 -25.96 -26.92 -15.84
C SER A 103 -26.63 -25.90 -14.90
N GLY A 104 -26.10 -24.68 -14.74
CA GLY A 104 -26.83 -23.58 -14.07
C GLY A 104 -26.97 -23.70 -12.54
N VAL A 105 -26.36 -24.72 -11.93
CA VAL A 105 -26.20 -24.81 -10.47
C VAL A 105 -24.83 -24.23 -10.13
N VAL A 106 -24.79 -23.20 -9.28
CA VAL A 106 -23.53 -22.68 -8.73
C VAL A 106 -22.83 -23.84 -8.03
N SER A 107 -21.74 -24.33 -8.61
CA SER A 107 -21.02 -25.48 -8.08
C SER A 107 -20.55 -25.18 -6.65
N GLN A 108 -20.45 -26.21 -5.81
CA GLN A 108 -19.96 -26.06 -4.44
C GLN A 108 -18.58 -25.36 -4.40
N GLN A 109 -17.77 -25.57 -5.43
CA GLN A 109 -16.49 -24.89 -5.61
C GLN A 109 -16.64 -23.37 -5.74
N LEU A 110 -17.56 -22.88 -6.58
CA LEU A 110 -17.80 -21.44 -6.74
C LEU A 110 -18.29 -20.78 -5.45
N ARG A 111 -19.11 -21.51 -4.66
CA ARG A 111 -19.56 -21.04 -3.34
C ARG A 111 -18.39 -20.92 -2.37
N ASN A 112 -17.50 -21.90 -2.33
CA ASN A 112 -16.31 -21.88 -1.47
C ASN A 112 -15.35 -20.75 -1.85
N GLU A 113 -15.15 -20.49 -3.15
CA GLU A 113 -14.35 -19.36 -3.65
C GLU A 113 -14.91 -18.00 -3.17
N ARG A 114 -16.22 -17.81 -3.30
CA ARG A 114 -16.92 -16.58 -2.84
C ARG A 114 -16.94 -16.46 -1.32
N GLN A 115 -17.07 -17.58 -0.62
CA GLN A 115 -16.98 -17.63 0.84
C GLN A 115 -15.58 -17.20 1.30
N LYS A 116 -14.52 -17.77 0.74
CA LYS A 116 -13.14 -17.39 1.06
C LYS A 116 -12.90 -15.90 0.84
N ASP A 117 -13.38 -15.36 -0.28
CA ASP A 117 -13.27 -13.92 -0.59
C ASP A 117 -14.02 -13.06 0.44
N HIS A 118 -15.24 -13.44 0.78
CA HIS A 118 -16.06 -12.71 1.73
C HIS A 118 -15.47 -12.72 3.15
N TYR A 119 -15.08 -13.89 3.66
CA TYR A 119 -14.52 -14.01 5.01
C TYR A 119 -13.16 -13.33 5.12
N SER A 120 -12.26 -13.55 4.15
CA SER A 120 -10.94 -12.90 4.16
C SER A 120 -11.04 -11.38 4.23
N HIS A 121 -12.01 -10.78 3.52
CA HIS A 121 -12.26 -9.35 3.60
C HIS A 121 -12.62 -8.90 5.03
N PHE A 122 -13.59 -9.56 5.68
CA PHE A 122 -14.02 -9.21 7.04
C PHE A 122 -12.94 -9.49 8.09
N ILE A 123 -12.14 -10.54 7.94
CA ILE A 123 -11.01 -10.83 8.84
C ILE A 123 -9.98 -9.69 8.78
N LEU A 124 -9.65 -9.22 7.57
CA LEU A 124 -8.72 -8.10 7.42
C LEU A 124 -9.31 -6.78 7.92
N ARG A 125 -10.64 -6.57 7.90
CA ARG A 125 -11.26 -5.42 8.56
C ARG A 125 -10.92 -5.37 10.06
N LEU A 126 -10.92 -6.51 10.74
CA LEU A 126 -10.54 -6.59 12.15
C LEU A 126 -9.07 -6.16 12.34
N ALA A 127 -8.16 -6.70 11.52
CA ALA A 127 -6.73 -6.41 11.62
C ALA A 127 -6.38 -4.95 11.30
N PHE A 128 -7.04 -4.33 10.31
CA PHE A 128 -6.70 -2.99 9.82
C PHE A 128 -7.55 -1.86 10.39
N SER A 129 -8.52 -2.15 11.25
CA SER A 129 -9.36 -1.11 11.87
C SER A 129 -8.71 -0.39 13.05
N ALA A 130 -7.56 -0.85 13.53
CA ALA A 130 -6.92 -0.35 14.74
C ALA A 130 -6.43 1.10 14.65
N THR A 131 -5.77 1.49 13.55
CA THR A 131 -5.24 2.84 13.37
C THR A 131 -5.80 3.51 12.12
N GLU A 132 -5.80 4.83 12.08
CA GLU A 132 -6.27 5.58 10.90
C GLU A 132 -5.42 5.31 9.65
N ASP A 133 -4.10 5.19 9.80
CA ASP A 133 -3.20 4.89 8.68
C ASP A 133 -3.50 3.52 8.06
N LEU A 134 -3.65 2.48 8.90
CA LEU A 134 -4.00 1.14 8.43
C LEU A 134 -5.37 1.11 7.74
N ARG A 135 -6.36 1.83 8.27
CA ARG A 135 -7.70 1.96 7.66
C ARG A 135 -7.60 2.56 6.26
N ARG A 136 -6.92 3.70 6.11
CA ARG A 136 -6.76 4.38 4.82
C ARG A 136 -6.04 3.50 3.80
N ARG A 137 -4.98 2.80 4.22
CA ARG A 137 -4.20 1.90 3.34
C ARG A 137 -5.03 0.69 2.91
N PHE A 138 -5.76 0.06 3.84
CA PHE A 138 -6.65 -1.06 3.53
C PHE A 138 -7.76 -0.64 2.56
N VAL A 139 -8.47 0.45 2.84
CA VAL A 139 -9.53 0.98 1.96
C VAL A 139 -9.00 1.21 0.56
N ARG A 140 -7.83 1.86 0.42
CA ARG A 140 -7.22 2.13 -0.88
C ARG A 140 -6.87 0.85 -1.65
N ALA A 141 -6.19 -0.11 -1.01
CA ALA A 141 -5.80 -1.36 -1.66
C ALA A 141 -7.03 -2.20 -2.07
N GLU A 142 -8.03 -2.26 -1.21
CA GLU A 142 -9.26 -3.01 -1.41
C GLU A 142 -10.14 -2.39 -2.50
N THR A 143 -10.21 -1.05 -2.56
CA THR A 143 -10.89 -0.29 -3.63
C THR A 143 -10.23 -0.55 -4.98
N MET A 144 -8.89 -0.58 -5.02
CA MET A 144 -8.14 -0.93 -6.23
C MET A 144 -8.40 -2.38 -6.65
N LEU A 145 -8.45 -3.33 -5.71
CA LEU A 145 -8.80 -4.72 -5.99
C LEU A 145 -10.22 -4.82 -6.59
N PHE A 146 -11.18 -4.13 -6.00
CA PHE A 146 -12.56 -4.08 -6.51
C PHE A 146 -12.61 -3.50 -7.94
N ARG A 147 -11.90 -2.40 -8.21
CA ARG A 147 -11.78 -1.82 -9.56
C ARG A 147 -11.28 -2.85 -10.58
N PHE A 148 -10.19 -3.56 -10.28
CA PHE A 148 -9.65 -4.57 -11.20
C PHE A 148 -10.63 -5.71 -11.45
N ARG A 149 -11.33 -6.18 -10.41
CA ARG A 149 -12.33 -7.24 -10.56
C ARG A 149 -13.52 -6.78 -11.40
N PHE A 150 -14.01 -5.58 -11.18
CA PHE A 150 -15.13 -5.02 -11.92
C PHE A 150 -14.82 -4.83 -13.41
N GLN A 151 -13.60 -4.40 -13.74
CA GLN A 151 -13.16 -4.23 -15.13
C GLN A 151 -13.01 -5.57 -15.87
N LYS A 152 -12.62 -6.64 -15.17
CA LYS A 152 -12.49 -8.00 -15.72
C LYS A 152 -13.78 -8.80 -15.78
N ASP A 153 -14.84 -8.32 -15.14
CA ASP A 153 -16.08 -9.08 -15.03
C ASP A 153 -16.86 -9.10 -16.35
N ASP A 154 -17.66 -10.15 -16.53
CA ASP A 154 -18.46 -10.34 -17.73
C ASP A 154 -19.55 -9.26 -17.80
N SER A 155 -19.81 -8.71 -19.00
CA SER A 155 -20.77 -7.61 -19.19
C SER A 155 -22.20 -7.94 -18.72
N LYS A 156 -22.58 -9.23 -18.77
CA LYS A 156 -23.86 -9.74 -18.26
C LYS A 156 -23.87 -9.86 -16.74
N GLU A 157 -22.84 -10.44 -16.14
CA GLU A 157 -22.74 -10.58 -14.67
C GLU A 157 -22.67 -9.21 -14.00
N ARG A 158 -21.90 -8.29 -14.59
CA ARG A 158 -21.78 -6.90 -14.13
C ARG A 158 -23.12 -6.17 -14.11
N ARG A 159 -23.93 -6.30 -15.18
CA ARG A 159 -25.27 -5.68 -15.22
C ARG A 159 -26.18 -6.24 -14.13
N ASN A 160 -26.23 -7.57 -13.99
CA ASN A 160 -27.04 -8.22 -12.95
C ASN A 160 -26.58 -7.80 -11.54
N PHE A 161 -25.28 -7.63 -11.33
CA PHE A 161 -24.72 -7.14 -10.08
C PHE A 161 -25.14 -5.69 -9.80
N ILE A 162 -25.05 -4.80 -10.79
CA ILE A 162 -25.46 -3.39 -10.64
C ILE A 162 -26.95 -3.29 -10.32
N GLU A 163 -27.80 -4.06 -11.02
CA GLU A 163 -29.23 -4.12 -10.74
C GLU A 163 -29.52 -4.60 -9.31
N SER A 164 -28.71 -5.51 -8.77
CA SER A 164 -28.87 -6.00 -7.39
C SER A 164 -28.51 -4.97 -6.31
N LEU A 165 -27.71 -3.96 -6.65
CA LEU A 165 -27.21 -2.97 -5.69
C LEU A 165 -28.26 -1.91 -5.34
N ASN A 166 -29.42 -1.89 -6.02
CA ASN A 166 -30.47 -0.87 -5.87
C ASN A 166 -29.88 0.54 -5.79
N LEU A 167 -28.92 0.82 -6.67
CA LEU A 167 -28.37 2.15 -6.82
C LEU A 167 -29.47 2.93 -7.55
N ASP A 168 -30.14 3.86 -6.87
CA ASP A 168 -31.27 4.67 -7.37
C ASP A 168 -30.92 5.46 -8.64
N TRP A 169 -30.72 4.75 -9.73
CA TRP A 169 -30.20 5.22 -11.01
C TRP A 169 -31.26 4.95 -12.05
N GLU A 170 -31.73 6.03 -12.67
CA GLU A 170 -32.77 5.94 -13.67
C GLU A 170 -32.13 6.06 -15.04
N PRO A 171 -32.35 5.13 -15.98
CA PRO A 171 -31.93 5.32 -17.36
C PRO A 171 -32.66 6.53 -17.95
N VAL A 172 -31.94 7.41 -18.63
CA VAL A 172 -32.53 8.58 -19.30
C VAL A 172 -33.29 8.11 -20.54
N SER A 173 -34.55 8.53 -20.69
CA SER A 173 -35.35 8.21 -21.87
C SER A 173 -34.79 8.90 -23.12
N GLU A 174 -35.08 8.35 -24.31
CA GLU A 174 -34.63 8.98 -25.56
C GLU A 174 -35.22 10.39 -25.73
N GLU A 175 -36.44 10.63 -25.24
CA GLU A 175 -37.09 11.93 -25.25
C GLU A 175 -36.34 12.97 -24.39
N GLU A 176 -36.00 12.64 -23.13
CA GLU A 176 -35.21 13.53 -22.27
C GLU A 176 -33.80 13.76 -22.83
N ARG A 177 -33.22 12.73 -23.45
CA ARG A 177 -31.89 12.78 -24.05
C ARG A 177 -31.85 13.72 -25.27
N LEU A 178 -32.91 13.72 -26.09
CA LEU A 178 -33.06 14.63 -27.22
C LEU A 178 -33.33 16.07 -26.74
N GLU A 179 -34.19 16.24 -25.73
CA GLU A 179 -34.53 17.55 -25.15
C GLU A 179 -33.28 18.26 -24.59
N TYR A 180 -32.38 17.53 -23.92
CA TYR A 180 -31.18 18.10 -23.28
C TYR A 180 -29.89 17.85 -24.07
N SER A 181 -29.99 17.52 -25.35
CA SER A 181 -28.84 17.11 -26.16
C SER A 181 -27.73 18.17 -26.24
N GLU A 182 -28.08 19.45 -26.39
CA GLU A 182 -27.11 20.56 -26.43
C GLU A 182 -26.45 20.78 -25.07
N GLU A 183 -27.22 20.77 -23.98
CA GLU A 183 -26.69 20.96 -22.64
C GLU A 183 -25.80 19.80 -22.20
N LEU A 184 -26.17 18.55 -22.53
CA LEU A 184 -25.36 17.36 -22.29
C LEU A 184 -24.01 17.44 -23.03
N LEU A 185 -24.02 17.97 -24.26
CA LEU A 185 -22.81 18.16 -25.06
C LEU A 185 -21.91 19.24 -24.46
N HIS A 186 -22.48 20.38 -24.05
CA HIS A 186 -21.72 21.49 -23.47
C HIS A 186 -21.15 21.18 -22.09
N SER A 187 -21.86 20.39 -21.28
CA SER A 187 -21.45 20.07 -19.91
C SER A 187 -20.40 18.95 -19.83
N THR A 188 -20.22 18.17 -20.90
CA THR A 188 -19.48 16.91 -20.84
C THR A 188 -18.21 16.98 -21.69
N PRO A 189 -17.03 17.15 -21.07
CA PRO A 189 -15.77 17.28 -21.80
C PRO A 189 -15.50 16.09 -22.73
N GLY A 190 -15.08 16.38 -23.96
CA GLY A 190 -14.66 15.38 -24.94
C GLY A 190 -15.77 14.61 -25.64
N LEU A 191 -17.05 14.92 -25.36
CA LEU A 191 -18.18 14.35 -26.08
C LEU A 191 -18.38 15.08 -27.42
N ARG A 192 -18.59 14.33 -28.51
CA ARG A 192 -18.86 14.91 -29.84
C ARG A 192 -20.33 14.88 -30.21
N ARG A 193 -21.06 13.83 -29.79
CA ARG A 193 -22.51 13.69 -29.97
C ARG A 193 -23.16 13.07 -28.75
N ALA A 194 -24.34 13.56 -28.36
CA ALA A 194 -25.11 13.02 -27.23
C ALA A 194 -25.61 11.58 -27.45
N ASP A 195 -25.68 11.11 -28.72
CA ASP A 195 -26.06 9.76 -29.12
C ASP A 195 -24.95 8.71 -28.95
N GLU A 196 -23.71 9.14 -28.71
CA GLU A 196 -22.56 8.22 -28.62
C GLU A 196 -22.56 7.39 -27.33
N GLU A 197 -23.27 7.83 -26.29
CA GLU A 197 -23.28 7.18 -24.97
C GLU A 197 -24.70 7.03 -24.41
N SER A 198 -24.91 5.98 -23.60
CA SER A 198 -26.09 5.88 -22.73
C SER A 198 -25.92 6.75 -21.49
N TRP A 199 -27.03 7.24 -20.96
CA TRP A 199 -27.06 8.19 -19.85
C TRP A 199 -27.92 7.66 -18.71
N PHE A 200 -27.50 7.98 -17.48
CA PHE A 200 -28.27 7.73 -16.28
C PHE A 200 -28.47 9.02 -15.50
N LYS A 201 -29.60 9.09 -14.82
CA LYS A 201 -30.00 10.20 -13.98
C LYS A 201 -29.91 9.76 -12.52
N VAL A 202 -29.19 10.55 -11.74
CA VAL A 202 -28.97 10.30 -10.31
C VAL A 202 -29.12 11.59 -9.51
N ASP A 203 -29.32 11.49 -8.20
CA ASP A 203 -29.26 12.68 -7.34
C ASP A 203 -27.84 13.24 -7.33
N TRP A 204 -27.72 14.56 -7.49
CA TRP A 204 -26.42 15.24 -7.62
C TRP A 204 -25.50 15.00 -6.41
N GLU A 205 -26.07 14.78 -5.22
CA GLU A 205 -25.35 14.49 -3.97
C GLU A 205 -24.51 13.19 -4.05
N ARG A 206 -24.86 12.28 -4.97
CA ARG A 206 -24.11 11.02 -5.16
C ARG A 206 -22.88 11.17 -6.04
N VAL A 207 -22.77 12.28 -6.79
CA VAL A 207 -21.68 12.52 -7.76
C VAL A 207 -20.96 13.86 -7.55
N PRO A 208 -20.56 14.21 -6.32
CA PRO A 208 -19.98 15.53 -6.03
C PRO A 208 -18.69 15.78 -6.82
N GLU A 209 -17.86 14.76 -7.05
CA GLU A 209 -16.61 14.91 -7.83
C GLU A 209 -16.85 15.32 -9.29
N LEU A 210 -17.91 14.81 -9.93
CA LEU A 210 -18.26 15.16 -11.30
C LEU A 210 -18.85 16.57 -11.36
N VAL A 211 -19.60 16.96 -10.33
CA VAL A 211 -20.14 18.31 -10.17
C VAL A 211 -19.04 19.35 -9.99
N GLU A 212 -18.07 19.08 -9.10
CA GLU A 212 -16.95 19.98 -8.82
C GLU A 212 -16.15 20.32 -10.09
N ARG A 213 -15.92 19.32 -10.94
CA ARG A 213 -15.19 19.46 -12.21
C ARG A 213 -16.02 20.04 -13.33
N ARG A 214 -17.32 20.33 -13.09
CA ARG A 214 -18.29 20.77 -14.10
C ARG A 214 -18.30 19.87 -15.33
N ALA A 215 -18.28 18.55 -15.09
CA ALA A 215 -18.15 17.53 -16.13
C ALA A 215 -19.46 16.82 -16.50
N ILE A 216 -20.58 17.26 -15.91
CA ILE A 216 -21.91 16.66 -16.08
C ILE A 216 -23.01 17.73 -16.08
N PHE A 217 -24.12 17.43 -16.73
CA PHE A 217 -25.31 18.28 -16.76
C PHE A 217 -26.14 18.07 -15.49
N MET A 218 -26.68 19.15 -14.93
CA MET A 218 -27.57 19.09 -13.77
C MET A 218 -28.84 19.89 -14.02
N ARG A 219 -29.99 19.31 -13.67
CA ARG A 219 -31.29 19.98 -13.77
C ARG A 219 -32.23 19.48 -12.68
N LYS A 220 -32.89 20.41 -11.98
CA LYS A 220 -33.88 20.11 -10.92
C LYS A 220 -33.37 19.12 -9.86
N GLY A 221 -32.11 19.27 -9.44
CA GLY A 221 -31.48 18.39 -8.42
C GLY A 221 -31.05 17.01 -8.93
N LYS A 222 -31.16 16.76 -10.24
CA LYS A 222 -30.73 15.52 -10.88
C LYS A 222 -29.51 15.76 -11.76
N ALA A 223 -28.54 14.88 -11.65
CA ALA A 223 -27.32 14.85 -12.44
C ALA A 223 -27.46 13.82 -13.56
N TYR A 224 -27.14 14.23 -14.78
CA TYR A 224 -27.13 13.38 -15.97
C TYR A 224 -25.71 12.93 -16.23
N VAL A 225 -25.46 11.64 -16.03
CA VAL A 225 -24.12 11.04 -16.01
C VAL A 225 -23.98 10.07 -17.17
N PRO A 226 -22.89 10.17 -17.96
CA PRO A 226 -22.66 9.26 -19.06
C PRO A 226 -22.20 7.88 -18.56
N GLN A 227 -22.51 6.84 -19.33
CA GLN A 227 -22.20 5.44 -19.02
C GLN A 227 -20.73 5.19 -18.69
N ARG A 228 -19.80 5.93 -19.30
CA ARG A 228 -18.36 5.82 -19.02
C ARG A 228 -17.98 6.13 -17.56
N GLU A 229 -18.75 6.99 -16.89
CA GLU A 229 -18.55 7.34 -15.48
C GLU A 229 -19.26 6.38 -14.51
N GLN A 230 -20.01 5.39 -15.01
CA GLN A 230 -20.66 4.41 -14.13
C GLN A 230 -19.64 3.70 -13.22
N LEU A 231 -18.46 3.38 -13.75
CA LEU A 231 -17.39 2.74 -12.98
C LEU A 231 -16.91 3.62 -11.82
N SER A 232 -16.68 4.91 -12.05
CA SER A 232 -16.19 5.83 -11.03
C SER A 232 -17.20 5.97 -9.89
N MET A 233 -18.49 6.03 -10.22
CA MET A 233 -19.57 6.09 -9.23
C MET A 233 -19.67 4.84 -8.35
N ILE A 234 -19.62 3.64 -8.92
CA ILE A 234 -19.68 2.37 -8.14
C ILE A 234 -18.50 2.29 -7.19
N ILE A 235 -17.31 2.66 -7.67
CA ILE A 235 -16.09 2.67 -6.87
C ILE A 235 -16.20 3.67 -5.72
N ALA A 236 -16.73 4.87 -5.97
CA ALA A 236 -16.95 5.87 -4.93
C ALA A 236 -17.94 5.38 -3.86
N ASP A 237 -19.07 4.80 -4.26
CA ASP A 237 -20.08 4.24 -3.34
C ASP A 237 -19.49 3.09 -2.51
N PHE A 238 -18.74 2.18 -3.14
CA PHE A 238 -18.01 1.09 -2.46
C PHE A 238 -17.01 1.64 -1.43
N THR A 239 -16.20 2.62 -1.83
CA THR A 239 -15.18 3.23 -0.98
C THR A 239 -15.82 3.88 0.25
N ALA A 240 -16.87 4.68 0.05
CA ALA A 240 -17.57 5.37 1.14
C ALA A 240 -18.23 4.40 2.13
N ARG A 241 -18.86 3.32 1.64
CA ARG A 241 -19.42 2.26 2.49
C ARG A 241 -18.33 1.55 3.29
N LEU A 242 -17.21 1.22 2.65
CA LEU A 242 -16.11 0.53 3.29
C LEU A 242 -15.44 1.40 4.37
N GLU A 243 -15.20 2.69 4.10
CA GLU A 243 -14.66 3.63 5.10
C GLU A 243 -15.54 3.71 6.34
N LYS A 244 -16.86 3.87 6.14
CA LYS A 244 -17.83 3.87 7.23
C LYS A 244 -17.83 2.55 8.01
N ALA A 245 -17.75 1.42 7.31
CA ALA A 245 -17.67 0.11 7.95
C ALA A 245 -16.39 -0.06 8.78
N MET A 246 -15.23 0.38 8.27
CA MET A 246 -13.95 0.34 9.00
C MET A 246 -13.98 1.21 10.25
N GLU A 247 -14.66 2.36 10.21
CA GLU A 247 -14.84 3.22 11.37
C GLU A 247 -15.72 2.56 12.44
N LEU A 248 -16.82 1.92 12.05
CA LEU A 248 -17.68 1.17 12.96
C LEU A 248 -16.94 -0.02 13.60
N THR A 249 -16.16 -0.77 12.81
CA THR A 249 -15.34 -1.88 13.30
C THR A 249 -14.31 -1.39 14.32
N SER A 250 -13.62 -0.27 14.04
CA SER A 250 -12.64 0.33 14.95
C SER A 250 -13.23 0.65 16.33
N ARG A 251 -14.47 1.17 16.36
CA ARG A 251 -15.19 1.47 17.61
C ARG A 251 -15.62 0.22 18.37
N ALA A 252 -15.86 -0.89 17.67
CA ALA A 252 -16.27 -2.16 18.27
C ALA A 252 -15.09 -3.05 18.70
N LEU A 253 -13.89 -2.82 18.15
CA LEU A 253 -12.70 -3.63 18.33
C LEU A 253 -12.30 -3.87 19.81
N PRO A 254 -12.35 -2.89 20.74
CA PRO A 254 -11.93 -3.11 22.14
C PRO A 254 -12.72 -4.17 22.90
N ARG A 255 -13.89 -4.60 22.39
CA ARG A 255 -14.67 -5.70 22.99
C ARG A 255 -14.22 -7.08 22.53
N LEU A 256 -13.45 -7.15 21.44
CA LEU A 256 -12.88 -8.39 20.92
C LEU A 256 -11.60 -8.78 21.69
N ASP A 257 -10.93 -7.82 22.34
CA ASP A 257 -9.73 -8.04 23.17
C ASP A 257 -9.97 -8.98 24.37
N GLU A 258 -11.21 -9.43 24.61
CA GLU A 258 -11.52 -10.50 25.57
C GLU A 258 -11.13 -11.90 25.06
N ASP A 259 -10.88 -12.08 23.75
CA ASP A 259 -10.48 -13.38 23.16
C ASP A 259 -8.98 -13.43 22.82
N ASP A 260 -8.18 -13.99 23.74
CA ASP A 260 -6.72 -14.16 23.64
C ASP A 260 -6.25 -14.89 22.37
N ARG A 261 -7.13 -15.63 21.68
CA ARG A 261 -6.76 -16.43 20.50
C ARG A 261 -6.60 -15.58 19.23
N LEU A 262 -7.33 -14.48 19.10
CA LEU A 262 -7.37 -13.67 17.88
C LEU A 262 -6.35 -12.54 17.87
N THR A 263 -6.10 -11.94 19.04
CA THR A 263 -5.16 -10.84 19.24
C THR A 263 -3.75 -11.07 18.65
N PRO A 264 -3.08 -12.22 18.87
CA PRO A 264 -1.76 -12.45 18.27
C PRO A 264 -1.81 -12.51 16.73
N ILE A 265 -2.85 -13.11 16.16
CA ILE A 265 -3.02 -13.24 14.70
C ILE A 265 -3.26 -11.87 14.07
N LEU A 266 -4.17 -11.06 14.64
CA LEU A 266 -4.47 -9.72 14.14
C LEU A 266 -3.25 -8.79 14.23
N ASN A 267 -2.47 -8.90 15.30
CA ASN A 267 -1.22 -8.16 15.47
C ASN A 267 -0.14 -8.60 14.47
N HIS A 268 -0.06 -9.89 14.14
CA HIS A 268 0.85 -10.39 13.13
C HIS A 268 0.46 -9.91 11.72
N LEU A 269 -0.83 -9.98 11.38
CA LEU A 269 -1.35 -9.52 10.08
C LEU A 269 -1.17 -8.01 9.87
N SER A 270 -1.42 -7.20 10.90
CA SER A 270 -1.27 -5.74 10.82
C SER A 270 0.17 -5.29 10.68
N LYS A 271 1.12 -5.96 11.36
CA LYS A 271 2.56 -5.69 11.22
C LYS A 271 3.12 -6.06 9.85
N ASN A 272 2.58 -7.10 9.23
CA ASN A 272 3.05 -7.60 7.94
C ASN A 272 2.46 -6.85 6.73
N PHE A 273 1.50 -5.94 6.94
CA PHE A 273 0.84 -5.23 5.84
C PHE A 273 1.66 -4.05 5.32
N GLY A 274 2.17 -4.22 4.10
CA GLY A 274 2.81 -3.18 3.29
C GLY A 274 3.95 -2.43 3.98
N SER A 275 4.62 -3.12 4.91
CA SER A 275 5.99 -2.75 5.19
C SER A 275 6.76 -3.04 3.90
N ALA A 276 7.39 -2.04 3.28
CA ALA A 276 8.46 -2.31 2.31
C ALA A 276 9.59 -3.18 2.93
N GLU A 277 9.55 -3.38 4.25
CA GLU A 277 10.26 -4.39 5.05
C GLU A 277 9.90 -5.84 4.66
N SER A 278 8.70 -6.15 4.16
CA SER A 278 8.32 -7.49 3.68
C SER A 278 8.79 -7.79 2.25
N VAL A 279 9.21 -6.76 1.51
CA VAL A 279 9.88 -6.91 0.21
C VAL A 279 11.38 -7.11 0.40
N TYR A 280 11.94 -6.53 1.46
CA TYR A 280 13.35 -6.67 1.81
C TYR A 280 13.60 -7.99 2.57
N THR A 281 14.15 -8.98 1.88
CA THR A 281 14.61 -10.21 2.56
C THR A 281 15.91 -9.89 3.31
N GLU A 282 16.06 -10.33 4.57
CA GLU A 282 17.32 -10.16 5.29
C GLU A 282 18.49 -10.71 4.45
N GLY A 283 19.49 -9.85 4.19
CA GLY A 283 20.63 -10.19 3.33
C GLY A 283 20.47 -9.75 1.87
N GLU A 284 19.32 -9.23 1.43
CA GLU A 284 19.13 -8.76 0.05
C GLU A 284 20.13 -7.67 -0.31
N GLY A 285 20.52 -6.82 0.65
CA GLY A 285 21.51 -5.76 0.46
C GLY A 285 22.98 -6.21 0.51
N VAL A 286 23.24 -7.45 0.89
CA VAL A 286 24.60 -8.01 0.98
C VAL A 286 25.08 -8.38 -0.42
N VAL A 287 26.35 -8.09 -0.68
CA VAL A 287 27.03 -8.46 -1.91
C VAL A 287 27.97 -9.62 -1.62
N ASP A 288 27.77 -10.76 -2.28
CA ASP A 288 28.60 -11.94 -2.10
C ASP A 288 30.05 -11.66 -2.54
N GLY A 289 31.00 -12.03 -1.68
CA GLY A 289 32.45 -11.89 -1.95
C GLY A 289 33.05 -10.51 -1.66
N ALA A 290 32.27 -9.50 -1.25
CA ALA A 290 32.79 -8.20 -0.84
C ALA A 290 32.98 -8.14 0.70
N PRO A 291 34.21 -8.11 1.25
CA PRO A 291 34.41 -7.89 2.68
C PRO A 291 34.05 -6.44 3.04
N ILE A 292 32.86 -6.25 3.60
CA ILE A 292 32.41 -4.96 4.12
C ILE A 292 33.05 -4.74 5.51
N THR A 293 34.05 -3.88 5.57
CA THR A 293 34.82 -3.52 6.78
C THR A 293 34.68 -2.02 7.04
N ALA A 294 35.07 -1.56 8.22
CA ALA A 294 35.04 -0.14 8.56
C ALA A 294 35.82 0.74 7.56
N ALA A 295 36.95 0.23 7.06
CA ALA A 295 37.80 0.92 6.11
C ALA A 295 37.19 0.98 4.69
N SER A 296 36.36 0.01 4.31
CA SER A 296 35.74 0.00 2.98
C SER A 296 34.53 0.94 2.87
N ILE A 297 34.00 1.46 3.98
CA ILE A 297 32.81 2.33 3.94
C ILE A 297 33.06 3.65 3.20
N ASP A 298 34.23 4.27 3.34
CA ASP A 298 34.58 5.50 2.65
C ASP A 298 34.56 5.34 1.12
N PRO A 299 35.29 4.37 0.52
CA PRO A 299 35.20 4.15 -0.93
C PRO A 299 33.82 3.67 -1.37
N LEU A 300 33.11 2.87 -0.56
CA LEU A 300 31.75 2.42 -0.88
C LEU A 300 30.72 3.56 -0.88
N SER A 301 31.03 4.70 -0.26
CA SER A 301 30.11 5.84 -0.17
C SER A 301 29.68 6.41 -1.53
N GLN A 302 30.44 6.17 -2.60
CA GLN A 302 30.06 6.53 -3.97
C GLN A 302 28.83 5.76 -4.48
N HIS A 303 28.60 4.54 -3.96
CA HIS A 303 27.47 3.69 -4.31
C HIS A 303 26.26 3.91 -3.41
N PHE A 304 26.36 4.80 -2.42
CA PHE A 304 25.26 5.06 -1.51
C PHE A 304 24.19 5.93 -2.17
N PRO A 305 22.90 5.68 -1.87
CA PRO A 305 21.84 6.61 -2.23
C PRO A 305 22.04 7.93 -1.50
N LEU A 306 21.49 9.02 -2.05
CA LEU A 306 21.72 10.37 -1.56
C LEU A 306 21.40 10.54 -0.06
N CYS A 307 20.40 9.84 0.47
CA CYS A 307 20.05 9.84 1.89
C CYS A 307 21.20 9.34 2.78
N MET A 308 21.89 8.28 2.39
CA MET A 308 23.01 7.73 3.16
C MET A 308 24.32 8.46 2.85
N ARG A 309 24.50 8.93 1.62
CA ARG A 309 25.65 9.75 1.22
C ARG A 309 25.69 11.09 1.97
N SER A 310 24.54 11.73 2.16
CA SER A 310 24.40 12.96 2.96
C SER A 310 24.81 12.73 4.43
N LEU A 311 24.35 11.63 5.04
CA LEU A 311 24.73 11.25 6.40
C LEU A 311 26.22 10.98 6.51
N HIS A 312 26.80 10.26 5.54
CA HIS A 312 28.23 9.97 5.48
C HIS A 312 29.07 11.25 5.37
N MET A 313 28.73 12.15 4.44
CA MET A 313 29.41 13.45 4.29
C MET A 313 29.33 14.30 5.56
N THR A 314 28.15 14.34 6.19
CA THR A 314 27.94 15.08 7.45
C THR A 314 28.79 14.49 8.57
N LEU A 315 28.85 13.17 8.69
CA LEU A 315 29.65 12.46 9.69
C LEU A 315 31.14 12.78 9.51
N ARG A 316 31.65 12.74 8.27
CA ARG A 316 33.05 13.06 7.98
C ARG A 316 33.39 14.53 8.22
N LYS A 317 32.44 15.45 8.00
CA LYS A 317 32.63 16.89 8.23
C LYS A 317 32.58 17.27 9.71
N SER A 318 31.62 16.73 10.46
CA SER A 318 31.33 17.14 11.83
C SER A 318 31.89 16.20 12.90
N ASN A 319 32.39 15.03 12.51
CA ASN A 319 32.81 13.94 13.38
C ASN A 319 31.71 13.48 14.37
N HIS A 320 30.44 13.72 14.05
CA HIS A 320 29.31 13.32 14.88
C HIS A 320 28.02 13.20 14.07
N LEU A 321 27.06 12.41 14.58
CA LEU A 321 25.68 12.41 14.09
C LEU A 321 24.71 12.35 15.28
N LYS A 322 23.56 13.03 15.15
CA LYS A 322 22.47 12.95 16.14
C LYS A 322 21.82 11.56 16.14
N HIS A 323 21.01 11.26 17.17
CA HIS A 323 20.43 9.93 17.41
C HIS A 323 19.79 9.28 16.18
N PHE A 324 18.81 9.93 15.55
CA PHE A 324 18.12 9.36 14.39
C PHE A 324 19.01 9.21 13.15
N GLY A 325 19.97 10.12 12.95
CA GLY A 325 20.97 9.99 11.88
C GLY A 325 21.89 8.79 12.09
N ARG A 326 22.33 8.55 13.33
CA ARG A 326 23.12 7.36 13.69
C ARG A 326 22.32 6.09 13.49
N LEU A 327 21.05 6.06 13.90
CA LEU A 327 20.19 4.89 13.77
C LEU A 327 19.94 4.54 12.29
N GLN A 328 19.48 5.50 11.49
CA GLN A 328 19.25 5.30 10.05
C GLN A 328 20.51 4.81 9.34
N TYR A 329 21.67 5.41 9.64
CA TYR A 329 22.93 5.04 8.99
C TYR A 329 23.47 3.69 9.45
N THR A 330 23.40 3.39 10.76
CA THR A 330 23.84 2.10 11.32
C THR A 330 23.01 0.95 10.76
N LEU A 331 21.69 1.14 10.65
CA LEU A 331 20.79 0.16 10.07
C LEU A 331 21.07 -0.09 8.58
N PHE A 332 21.38 0.96 7.83
CA PHE A 332 21.85 0.82 6.46
C PHE A 332 23.17 0.05 6.39
N LEU A 333 24.17 0.39 7.21
CA LEU A 333 25.47 -0.28 7.24
C LEU A 333 25.34 -1.78 7.60
N LYS A 334 24.49 -2.09 8.58
CA LYS A 334 24.12 -3.47 8.92
C LYS A 334 23.53 -4.20 7.72
N GLY A 335 22.58 -3.57 7.01
CA GLY A 335 21.90 -4.17 5.86
C GLY A 335 22.78 -4.39 4.62
N ILE A 336 23.92 -3.68 4.47
CA ILE A 336 24.89 -3.96 3.41
C ILE A 336 25.89 -5.06 3.80
N GLY A 337 25.88 -5.51 5.06
CA GLY A 337 26.72 -6.61 5.54
C GLY A 337 27.84 -6.23 6.51
N LEU A 338 27.87 -4.98 7.02
CA LEU A 338 28.85 -4.59 8.04
C LEU A 338 28.55 -5.32 9.35
N ASN A 339 29.49 -6.15 9.82
CA ASN A 339 29.31 -6.89 11.07
C ASN A 339 29.38 -5.96 12.30
N LEU A 340 29.01 -6.48 13.48
CA LEU A 340 28.93 -5.69 14.71
C LEU A 340 30.28 -5.09 15.12
N ASP A 341 31.35 -5.87 15.07
CA ASP A 341 32.68 -5.43 15.52
C ASP A 341 33.25 -4.33 14.61
N GLU A 342 33.13 -4.50 13.30
CA GLU A 342 33.48 -3.50 12.29
C GLU A 342 32.61 -2.25 12.40
N CYS A 343 31.32 -2.39 12.75
CA CYS A 343 30.44 -1.25 12.99
C CYS A 343 30.87 -0.44 14.21
N ILE A 344 31.22 -1.10 15.31
CA ILE A 344 31.74 -0.46 16.52
C ILE A 344 33.05 0.28 16.19
N LEU A 345 33.95 -0.36 15.45
CA LEU A 345 35.21 0.22 15.02
C LEU A 345 35.01 1.44 14.10
N PHE A 346 34.09 1.35 13.14
CA PHE A 346 33.72 2.46 12.25
C PHE A 346 33.21 3.68 13.03
N TRP A 347 32.26 3.48 13.94
CA TRP A 347 31.71 4.59 14.74
C TRP A 347 32.75 5.17 15.68
N ARG A 348 33.61 4.33 16.26
CA ARG A 348 34.69 4.78 17.14
C ARG A 348 35.68 5.68 16.41
N GLN A 349 36.11 5.27 15.22
CA GLN A 349 37.03 6.05 14.36
C GLN A 349 36.40 7.35 13.84
N SER A 350 35.08 7.36 13.64
CA SER A 350 34.36 8.50 13.10
C SER A 350 34.10 9.61 14.13
N PHE A 351 34.01 9.27 15.42
CA PHE A 351 33.79 10.24 16.51
C PHE A 351 35.10 10.80 17.08
N LYS A 352 35.81 11.57 16.24
CA LYS A 352 37.03 12.28 16.65
C LYS A 352 36.71 13.31 17.73
N GLY A 353 37.44 13.28 18.85
CA GLY A 353 37.25 14.18 19.99
C GLY A 353 36.52 13.58 21.19
N TYR A 354 36.02 12.34 21.09
CA TYR A 354 35.48 11.59 22.24
C TYR A 354 36.50 10.58 22.77
N SER A 355 36.60 10.47 24.09
CA SER A 355 37.39 9.42 24.74
C SER A 355 36.79 8.02 24.53
N ASP A 356 37.59 6.97 24.72
CA ASP A 356 37.11 5.58 24.63
C ASP A 356 35.99 5.33 25.64
N ASP A 357 36.11 5.85 26.85
CA ASP A 357 35.14 5.67 27.92
C ASP A 357 33.81 6.36 27.61
N GLU A 358 33.85 7.59 27.08
CA GLU A 358 32.64 8.29 26.65
C GLU A 358 31.94 7.58 25.50
N PHE A 359 32.69 7.04 24.54
CA PHE A 359 32.13 6.28 23.44
C PHE A 359 31.46 4.99 23.93
N ASN A 360 32.14 4.24 24.79
CA ASN A 360 31.64 3.01 25.37
C ASN A 360 30.36 3.24 26.19
N SER A 361 30.35 4.29 27.02
CA SER A 361 29.20 4.64 27.87
C SER A 361 28.00 5.14 27.06
N LYS A 362 28.20 6.06 26.11
CA LYS A 362 27.10 6.77 25.44
C LYS A 362 26.60 6.11 24.17
N TYR A 363 27.45 5.34 23.47
CA TYR A 363 27.18 4.94 22.08
C TYR A 363 27.22 3.44 21.82
N LYS A 364 28.16 2.71 22.42
CA LYS A 364 28.35 1.27 22.17
C LYS A 364 27.12 0.43 22.46
N TYR A 365 26.39 0.74 23.54
CA TYR A 365 25.14 0.04 23.88
C TYR A 365 24.09 0.15 22.77
N ASN A 366 23.89 1.35 22.22
CA ASN A 366 22.88 1.58 21.16
C ASN A 366 23.22 0.82 19.87
N ILE A 367 24.51 0.75 19.51
CA ILE A 367 24.99 -0.03 18.36
C ILE A 367 24.69 -1.52 18.58
N ARG A 368 25.06 -2.08 19.74
CA ARG A 368 24.77 -3.47 20.09
C ARG A 368 23.27 -3.79 20.10
N HIS A 369 22.45 -2.87 20.60
CA HIS A 369 21.00 -3.03 20.61
C HIS A 369 20.45 -3.07 19.18
N THR A 370 20.98 -2.25 18.26
CA THR A 370 20.56 -2.21 16.85
C THR A 370 20.85 -3.53 16.12
N TYR A 371 21.90 -4.25 16.52
CA TYR A 371 22.26 -5.57 16.01
C TYR A 371 21.60 -6.73 16.76
N GLY A 372 20.85 -6.47 17.84
CA GLY A 372 20.22 -7.52 18.65
C GLY A 372 21.19 -8.27 19.57
N ASP A 373 22.42 -7.79 19.75
CA ASP A 373 23.39 -8.38 20.70
C ASP A 373 22.95 -8.15 22.15
N VAL A 374 22.28 -7.02 22.41
CA VAL A 374 21.67 -6.67 23.69
C VAL A 374 20.20 -6.27 23.51
N GLY A 375 19.48 -6.14 24.62
CA GLY A 375 18.03 -5.87 24.65
C GLY A 375 17.23 -7.09 25.12
N GLY A 376 15.90 -6.96 25.08
CA GLY A 376 14.97 -8.03 25.45
C GLY A 376 15.00 -9.22 24.50
N ASP A 377 14.39 -10.33 24.92
CA ASP A 377 14.36 -11.60 24.17
C ASP A 377 13.83 -11.44 22.73
N SER A 378 12.82 -10.58 22.55
CA SER A 378 12.30 -10.22 21.23
C SER A 378 13.36 -9.59 20.30
N ASN A 379 14.18 -8.67 20.81
CA ASN A 379 15.21 -7.99 20.02
C ASN A 379 16.36 -8.93 19.66
N ARG A 380 16.73 -9.83 20.58
CA ARG A 380 17.80 -10.82 20.35
C ARG A 380 17.39 -11.86 19.32
N ARG A 381 16.19 -12.42 19.45
CA ARG A 381 15.65 -13.38 18.49
C ARG A 381 15.41 -12.76 17.12
N GLY A 382 14.98 -11.49 17.09
CA GLY A 382 14.80 -10.71 15.86
C GLY A 382 16.09 -10.16 15.24
N ARG A 383 17.28 -10.50 15.78
CA ARG A 383 18.57 -9.98 15.31
C ARG A 383 18.62 -8.45 15.23
N GLY A 384 17.95 -7.77 16.15
CA GLY A 384 17.89 -6.32 16.22
C GLY A 384 16.83 -5.69 15.31
N TYR A 385 17.02 -4.42 14.98
CA TYR A 385 16.08 -3.71 14.10
C TYR A 385 16.41 -3.96 12.61
N PRO A 386 15.40 -4.09 11.75
CA PRO A 386 15.59 -4.19 10.31
C PRO A 386 16.04 -2.84 9.70
N PRO A 387 16.79 -2.88 8.58
CA PRO A 387 17.13 -1.70 7.80
C PRO A 387 15.90 -0.89 7.38
N TYR A 388 16.03 0.45 7.36
CA TYR A 388 14.90 1.30 6.99
C TYR A 388 14.66 1.31 5.47
N SER A 389 13.43 1.00 5.08
CA SER A 389 12.95 1.18 3.72
C SER A 389 12.81 2.65 3.34
N CYS A 390 12.78 2.96 2.04
CA CYS A 390 12.54 4.34 1.58
C CYS A 390 11.21 4.86 2.12
N GLN A 391 10.17 4.02 2.18
CA GLN A 391 8.87 4.39 2.74
C GLN A 391 8.97 4.79 4.22
N LYS A 392 9.70 4.01 5.03
CA LYS A 392 9.93 4.32 6.45
C LYS A 392 10.67 5.62 6.62
N ILE A 393 11.76 5.83 5.89
CA ILE A 393 12.55 7.07 5.90
C ILE A 393 11.71 8.28 5.48
N LEU A 394 10.80 8.09 4.52
CA LEU A 394 9.91 9.15 4.08
C LEU A 394 8.84 9.46 5.13
N MET A 395 8.16 8.44 5.68
CA MET A 395 7.00 8.61 6.57
C MET A 395 7.37 9.00 8.01
N ASP A 396 8.58 8.68 8.47
CA ASP A 396 9.02 9.00 9.82
C ASP A 396 9.15 10.53 10.04
N SER A 397 9.26 10.93 11.30
CA SER A 397 9.35 12.31 11.75
C SER A 397 10.43 13.10 11.00
N ALA A 398 10.02 14.25 10.47
CA ALA A 398 10.90 15.13 9.71
C ALA A 398 12.10 15.59 10.58
N PRO A 399 13.29 15.75 9.98
CA PRO A 399 14.47 16.20 10.71
C PRO A 399 14.26 17.61 11.27
N GLY A 400 14.43 17.77 12.58
CA GLY A 400 14.47 19.06 13.24
C GLY A 400 15.80 19.79 13.04
N THR A 401 15.95 20.96 13.65
CA THR A 401 17.15 21.79 13.49
C THR A 401 18.45 21.05 13.85
N GLY A 402 19.37 20.98 12.89
CA GLY A 402 20.65 20.28 13.00
C GLY A 402 20.54 18.74 13.04
N GLN A 403 19.37 18.15 12.76
CA GLN A 403 19.24 16.73 12.44
C GLN A 403 19.40 16.56 10.93
N THR A 404 20.05 15.46 10.51
CA THR A 404 20.39 15.21 9.11
C THR A 404 19.84 13.87 8.59
N HIS A 405 18.96 13.23 9.36
CA HIS A 405 18.27 12.00 8.95
C HIS A 405 17.15 12.30 7.95
N GLY A 406 16.54 11.23 7.43
CA GLY A 406 15.46 11.31 6.45
C GLY A 406 15.95 11.21 5.00
N CYS A 407 15.05 11.52 4.08
CA CYS A 407 15.31 11.56 2.64
C CYS A 407 15.56 13.00 2.17
N PRO A 408 16.73 13.31 1.56
CA PRO A 408 17.02 14.65 1.04
C PRO A 408 15.99 15.12 0.02
N TYR A 409 15.47 14.21 -0.82
CA TYR A 409 14.42 14.53 -1.80
C TYR A 409 13.11 15.03 -1.17
N ARG A 410 12.83 14.68 0.09
CA ARG A 410 11.61 15.10 0.81
C ARG A 410 11.84 16.30 1.73
N HIS A 411 12.95 16.33 2.45
CA HIS A 411 13.14 17.28 3.56
C HIS A 411 14.01 18.48 3.22
N PHE A 412 14.81 18.42 2.15
CA PHE A 412 15.63 19.57 1.75
C PHE A 412 14.80 20.50 0.86
N SER A 413 15.09 21.80 0.92
CA SER A 413 14.60 22.72 -0.10
C SER A 413 15.18 22.35 -1.48
N VAL A 414 14.48 22.72 -2.54
CA VAL A 414 14.89 22.43 -3.92
C VAL A 414 16.31 22.93 -4.21
N ASP A 415 16.66 24.12 -3.71
CA ASP A 415 17.99 24.71 -3.88
C ASP A 415 19.07 23.89 -3.17
N ASN A 416 18.84 23.50 -1.91
CA ASN A 416 19.77 22.70 -1.13
C ASN A 416 19.92 21.28 -1.70
N LEU A 417 18.84 20.70 -2.21
CA LEU A 417 18.86 19.42 -2.91
C LEU A 417 19.69 19.50 -4.20
N THR A 418 19.48 20.56 -4.98
CA THR A 418 20.22 20.79 -6.24
C THR A 418 21.70 20.98 -5.98
N ALA A 419 22.07 21.79 -4.97
CA ALA A 419 23.45 21.99 -4.56
C ALA A 419 24.10 20.67 -4.07
N LEU A 420 23.37 19.87 -3.29
CA LEU A 420 23.85 18.56 -2.84
C LEU A 420 24.07 17.62 -4.03
N LEU A 421 23.12 17.52 -4.96
CA LEU A 421 23.24 16.69 -6.16
C LEU A 421 24.45 17.09 -7.01
N GLN A 422 24.66 18.39 -7.22
CA GLN A 422 25.83 18.91 -7.93
C GLN A 422 27.13 18.57 -7.19
N SER A 423 27.17 18.68 -5.86
CA SER A 423 28.35 18.28 -5.08
C SER A 423 28.68 16.79 -5.18
N THR A 424 27.69 15.96 -5.54
CA THR A 424 27.87 14.52 -5.76
C THR A 424 28.24 14.15 -7.20
N GLY A 425 28.31 15.13 -8.12
CA GLY A 425 28.71 14.98 -9.52
C GLY A 425 27.56 15.10 -10.54
N VAL A 426 26.34 15.40 -10.12
CA VAL A 426 25.18 15.52 -11.02
C VAL A 426 25.08 16.95 -11.56
N HIS A 427 25.63 17.19 -12.74
CA HIS A 427 25.64 18.51 -13.39
C HIS A 427 24.69 18.63 -14.60
N ASP A 428 24.04 17.53 -14.99
CA ASP A 428 23.11 17.50 -16.12
C ASP A 428 21.84 18.31 -15.81
N LYS A 429 21.56 19.33 -16.63
CA LYS A 429 20.42 20.24 -16.44
C LYS A 429 19.07 19.55 -16.62
N ASP A 430 18.97 18.59 -17.53
CA ASP A 430 17.72 17.88 -17.81
C ASP A 430 17.37 16.94 -16.66
N VAL A 431 18.36 16.27 -16.09
CA VAL A 431 18.19 15.42 -14.91
C VAL A 431 17.77 16.25 -13.70
N LEU A 432 18.44 17.38 -13.45
CA LEU A 432 18.12 18.25 -12.32
C LEU A 432 16.69 18.80 -12.45
N ARG A 433 16.26 19.24 -13.64
CA ARG A 433 14.87 19.65 -13.89
C ARG A 433 13.89 18.50 -13.64
N GLY A 434 14.16 17.30 -14.15
CA GLY A 434 13.29 16.14 -13.92
C GLY A 434 13.19 15.77 -12.43
N VAL A 435 14.27 15.88 -11.67
CA VAL A 435 14.26 15.70 -10.21
C VAL A 435 13.38 16.73 -9.53
N GLN A 436 13.45 18.01 -9.94
CA GLN A 436 12.60 19.07 -9.38
C GLN A 436 11.12 18.79 -9.63
N GLU A 437 10.74 18.45 -10.85
CA GLU A 437 9.36 18.08 -11.20
C GLU A 437 8.83 16.88 -10.41
N ASP A 438 9.67 15.86 -10.21
CA ASP A 438 9.31 14.67 -9.44
C ASP A 438 9.14 15.00 -7.94
N VAL A 439 9.99 15.88 -7.39
CA VAL A 439 9.88 16.35 -6.00
C VAL A 439 8.64 17.21 -5.79
N GLU A 440 8.30 18.11 -6.73
CA GLU A 440 7.07 18.90 -6.70
C GLU A 440 5.81 18.03 -6.69
N LYS A 441 5.83 16.94 -7.45
CA LYS A 441 4.75 15.93 -7.47
C LYS A 441 4.79 14.97 -6.28
N GLN A 442 5.66 15.21 -5.29
CA GLN A 442 5.88 14.36 -4.11
C GLN A 442 6.32 12.91 -4.44
N ARG A 443 6.95 12.69 -5.61
CA ARG A 443 7.46 11.40 -6.09
C ARG A 443 8.94 11.22 -5.76
N PHE A 444 9.27 11.30 -4.46
CA PHE A 444 10.66 11.36 -3.98
C PHE A 444 11.53 10.15 -4.36
N HIS A 445 10.96 8.94 -4.33
CA HIS A 445 11.69 7.72 -4.71
C HIS A 445 11.95 7.67 -6.22
N ILE A 446 11.05 8.21 -7.05
CA ILE A 446 11.25 8.32 -8.51
C ILE A 446 12.38 9.31 -8.80
N ALA A 447 12.41 10.46 -8.11
CA ALA A 447 13.51 11.41 -8.22
C ALA A 447 14.88 10.74 -7.92
N CYS A 448 14.94 9.90 -6.86
CA CYS A 448 16.14 9.14 -6.54
C CYS A 448 16.52 8.11 -7.62
N ASN A 449 15.53 7.41 -8.20
CA ASN A 449 15.76 6.44 -9.28
C ASN A 449 16.24 7.12 -10.57
N ARG A 450 15.70 8.30 -10.90
CA ARG A 450 16.16 9.10 -12.05
C ARG A 450 17.65 9.41 -11.97
N VAL A 451 18.14 9.80 -10.80
CA VAL A 451 19.58 10.05 -10.57
C VAL A 451 20.38 8.75 -10.67
N PHE A 452 19.85 7.64 -10.16
CA PHE A 452 20.49 6.32 -10.28
C PHE A 452 20.65 5.88 -11.74
N GLU A 453 19.58 5.99 -12.53
CA GLU A 453 19.54 5.63 -13.95
C GLU A 453 20.49 6.49 -14.77
N TRP A 454 20.58 7.79 -14.47
CA TRP A 454 21.56 8.66 -15.10
C TRP A 454 22.99 8.27 -14.74
N ALA A 455 23.28 8.02 -13.46
CA ALA A 455 24.61 7.69 -12.98
C ALA A 455 25.14 6.34 -13.49
N HIS A 456 24.24 5.41 -13.83
CA HIS A 456 24.57 4.06 -14.32
C HIS A 456 24.04 3.79 -15.73
N LYS A 457 23.84 4.84 -16.54
CA LYS A 457 23.19 4.73 -17.85
C LYS A 457 23.90 3.75 -18.80
N ALA A 458 25.23 3.74 -18.78
CA ALA A 458 26.02 2.88 -19.64
C ALA A 458 25.95 1.40 -19.19
N GLU A 459 26.07 1.17 -17.88
CA GLU A 459 26.05 -0.16 -17.27
C GLU A 459 24.66 -0.80 -17.41
N ILE A 460 23.58 -0.04 -17.17
CA ILE A 460 22.20 -0.51 -17.37
C ILE A 460 21.95 -0.91 -18.82
N LYS A 461 22.50 -0.15 -19.79
CA LYS A 461 22.36 -0.49 -21.21
C LYS A 461 23.02 -1.82 -21.54
N ARG A 462 24.26 -2.03 -21.09
CA ARG A 462 25.02 -3.29 -21.31
C ARG A 462 24.29 -4.49 -20.72
N VAL A 463 23.91 -4.40 -19.45
CA VAL A 463 23.27 -5.51 -18.74
C VAL A 463 21.91 -5.90 -19.35
N LYS A 464 21.20 -4.93 -19.96
CA LYS A 464 19.99 -5.20 -20.76
C LYS A 464 20.31 -5.93 -22.07
N GLU A 465 21.40 -5.56 -22.74
CA GLU A 465 21.85 -6.19 -23.99
C GLU A 465 22.37 -7.61 -23.75
N ASP A 466 23.11 -7.81 -22.65
CA ASP A 466 23.71 -9.10 -22.25
C ASP A 466 22.69 -10.04 -21.58
N GLY A 467 21.47 -9.57 -21.29
CA GLY A 467 20.43 -10.33 -20.61
C GLY A 467 20.78 -10.79 -19.19
N SER A 468 21.82 -10.18 -18.59
CA SER A 468 22.37 -10.62 -17.30
C SER A 468 21.49 -10.24 -16.10
N TRP A 469 20.64 -9.23 -16.23
CA TRP A 469 19.67 -8.85 -15.19
C TRP A 469 18.24 -9.08 -15.66
N ASN A 470 17.40 -9.55 -14.73
CA ASN A 470 16.00 -9.77 -14.99
C ASN A 470 15.18 -8.47 -14.86
N GLN A 471 13.93 -8.49 -15.32
CA GLN A 471 13.02 -7.36 -15.19
C GLN A 471 12.91 -6.85 -13.74
N THR A 472 12.97 -7.73 -12.75
CA THR A 472 12.91 -7.39 -11.32
C THR A 472 14.13 -6.58 -10.85
N ASP A 473 15.31 -6.79 -11.44
CA ASP A 473 16.53 -6.05 -11.10
C ASP A 473 16.55 -4.65 -11.74
N LEU A 474 15.74 -4.46 -12.77
CA LEU A 474 15.52 -3.20 -13.47
C LEU A 474 14.29 -2.42 -12.97
N ASP A 475 13.49 -3.02 -12.09
CA ASP A 475 12.32 -2.38 -11.45
C ASP A 475 12.75 -1.20 -10.56
N THR A 476 11.81 -0.30 -10.25
CA THR A 476 12.04 0.86 -9.38
C THR A 476 12.60 0.46 -8.01
N ILE A 477 13.68 1.13 -7.60
CA ILE A 477 14.34 0.90 -6.31
C ILE A 477 13.52 1.54 -5.18
N VAL A 478 13.19 0.73 -4.18
CA VAL A 478 12.34 1.10 -3.04
C VAL A 478 13.04 0.98 -1.68
N HIS A 479 14.32 0.60 -1.67
CA HIS A 479 15.10 0.39 -0.45
C HIS A 479 16.55 0.88 -0.61
N PRO A 480 17.13 1.61 0.37
CA PRO A 480 18.51 2.11 0.29
C PRO A 480 19.56 1.01 0.11
N ASN A 481 19.40 -0.13 0.78
CA ASN A 481 20.33 -1.26 0.63
C ASN A 481 20.26 -1.91 -0.76
N THR A 482 19.07 -2.00 -1.37
CA THR A 482 18.93 -2.48 -2.76
C THR A 482 19.57 -1.49 -3.74
N TYR A 483 19.46 -0.17 -3.50
CA TYR A 483 20.20 0.84 -4.28
C TYR A 483 21.70 0.57 -4.25
N PHE A 484 22.26 0.38 -3.04
CA PHE A 484 23.68 0.13 -2.86
C PHE A 484 24.13 -1.12 -3.62
N LYS A 485 23.45 -2.25 -3.41
CA LYS A 485 23.79 -3.51 -4.08
C LYS A 485 23.78 -3.36 -5.58
N ARG A 486 22.72 -2.77 -6.15
CA ARG A 486 22.62 -2.57 -7.61
C ARG A 486 23.71 -1.64 -8.12
N SER A 487 23.98 -0.53 -7.44
CA SER A 487 25.08 0.38 -7.83
C SER A 487 26.44 -0.31 -7.81
N TYR A 488 26.70 -1.10 -6.76
CA TYR A 488 27.94 -1.84 -6.62
C TYR A 488 28.09 -2.90 -7.72
N LEU A 489 27.07 -3.74 -7.93
CA LEU A 489 27.08 -4.79 -8.96
C LEU A 489 27.26 -4.22 -10.37
N LEU A 490 26.59 -3.11 -10.72
CA LEU A 490 26.74 -2.47 -12.04
C LEU A 490 28.18 -1.99 -12.30
N LYS A 491 28.84 -1.45 -11.28
CA LYS A 491 30.23 -0.95 -11.39
C LYS A 491 31.28 -2.05 -11.26
N HIS A 492 30.96 -3.17 -10.61
CA HIS A 492 31.87 -4.30 -10.41
C HIS A 492 31.63 -5.49 -11.36
N ALA A 493 30.61 -5.46 -12.21
CA ALA A 493 30.45 -6.39 -13.33
C ALA A 493 31.61 -6.33 -14.35
N GLU A 494 32.52 -5.37 -14.20
CA GLU A 494 33.69 -5.13 -15.07
C GLU A 494 34.93 -6.02 -14.81
N LYS A 495 34.87 -7.07 -13.96
CA LYS A 495 36.01 -8.00 -13.88
C LYS A 495 35.73 -9.28 -14.68
N PRO A 496 36.10 -9.35 -15.98
CA PRO A 496 36.36 -10.65 -16.57
C PRO A 496 37.44 -11.32 -15.72
N SER A 497 37.20 -12.56 -15.33
CA SER A 497 38.23 -13.45 -14.79
C SER A 497 39.35 -13.56 -15.82
N SER A 498 40.37 -12.71 -15.70
CA SER A 498 41.67 -12.96 -16.30
C SER A 498 42.42 -13.90 -15.37
N GLU A 499 42.15 -15.20 -15.51
CA GLU A 499 43.08 -16.29 -15.19
C GLU A 499 42.70 -17.53 -16.02
#